data_AF-A0A9D6U1D3-F1
#
_entry.id   AF-A0A9D6U1D3-F1
#
_cell.length_a   1.000
_cell.length_b   1.000
_cell.length_c   1.000
_cell.angle_alpha   90.00
_cell.angle_beta   90.00
_cell.angle_gamma   90.00
#
_symmetry.space_group_name_H-M   'P 1'
#
loop_
_entity.id
_entity.type
_entity.pdbx_description
1 polymer ?
#
loop_
_entity_poly.entity_id
_entity_poly.type
_entity_poly.pdbx_seq_one_letter_code
_entity_poly.pdbx_strand_id
1 'polypeptide(L)'
;MSLKSLEYWVLVQLVLELGLIALVAFSLLKIRSWYRHMMAQQAEQPSREELGRMTELAAVLEERRRNVEELLTLMDQKASALQKQLARASAGSKAYAPAGSPSYAPADSPPPWENGASLRSQVETLYRQGCSTEEIARRLQLNLAEVKMALDLSRARPR
;
A
#
# COMPACT_ATOMS: atom_id res chain seq x y z
N MET A 1 29.74 -70.77 1.35
CA MET A 1 30.10 -69.42 1.88
C MET A 1 30.76 -69.61 3.24
N SER A 2 31.90 -68.97 3.48
CA SER A 2 32.68 -69.19 4.72
C SER A 2 31.98 -68.56 5.92
N LEU A 3 31.95 -69.23 7.08
CA LEU A 3 31.36 -68.73 8.33
C LEU A 3 31.88 -67.32 8.70
N LYS A 4 33.15 -67.04 8.40
CA LYS A 4 33.78 -65.72 8.60
C LYS A 4 33.12 -64.60 7.80
N SER A 5 32.61 -64.91 6.60
CA SER A 5 31.89 -63.93 5.79
C SER A 5 30.55 -63.57 6.42
N LEU A 6 29.87 -64.55 7.04
CA LEU A 6 28.58 -64.36 7.69
C LEU A 6 28.72 -63.56 8.99
N GLU A 7 29.75 -63.84 9.79
CA GLU A 7 30.10 -63.04 10.98
C GLU A 7 30.40 -61.57 10.64
N TYR A 8 31.12 -61.33 9.54
CA TYR A 8 31.41 -59.97 9.07
C TYR A 8 30.12 -59.22 8.67
N TRP A 9 29.22 -59.88 7.93
CA TRP A 9 27.94 -59.29 7.55
C TRP A 9 27.06 -58.94 8.76
N VAL A 10 27.04 -59.80 9.79
CA VAL A 10 26.31 -59.54 11.03
C VAL A 10 26.92 -58.36 11.80
N LEU A 11 28.25 -58.26 11.87
CA LEU A 11 28.92 -57.12 12.50
C LEU A 11 28.62 -55.80 11.78
N VAL A 12 28.67 -55.81 10.44
CA VAL A 12 28.32 -54.64 9.63
C VAL A 12 26.86 -54.23 9.87
N GLN A 13 25.94 -55.19 9.92
CA GLN A 13 24.54 -54.93 10.22
C GLN A 13 24.35 -54.35 11.63
N LEU A 14 25.05 -54.88 12.63
CA LEU A 14 24.95 -54.40 14.00
C LEU A 14 25.46 -52.95 14.14
N VAL A 15 26.55 -52.60 13.46
CA VAL A 15 27.06 -51.22 13.42
C VAL A 15 26.06 -50.30 12.71
N LEU A 16 25.44 -50.76 11.62
CA LEU A 16 24.41 -50.02 10.91
C LEU A 16 23.18 -49.75 11.81
N GLU A 17 22.71 -50.76 12.52
CA GLU A 17 21.58 -50.65 13.45
C GLU A 17 21.89 -49.68 14.60
N LEU A 18 23.11 -49.77 15.17
CA LEU A 18 23.55 -48.84 16.21
C LEU A 18 23.61 -47.39 15.70
N GLY A 19 24.12 -47.21 14.47
CA GLY A 19 24.17 -45.91 13.79
C GLY A 19 22.77 -45.35 13.54
N LEU A 20 21.82 -46.19 13.13
CA LEU A 20 20.43 -45.80 12.91
C LEU A 20 19.76 -45.37 14.21
N ILE A 21 19.96 -46.11 15.30
CA ILE A 21 19.43 -45.75 16.62
C ILE A 21 20.01 -44.41 17.08
N ALA A 22 21.32 -44.20 16.92
CA ALA A 22 21.98 -42.94 17.28
C ALA A 22 21.44 -41.76 16.44
N LEU A 23 21.23 -41.97 15.13
CA LEU A 23 20.67 -40.96 14.23
C LEU A 23 19.23 -40.58 14.65
N VAL A 24 18.41 -41.57 14.97
CA VAL A 24 17.03 -41.34 15.45
C VAL A 24 17.04 -40.62 16.79
N ALA A 25 17.89 -41.02 17.74
CA ALA A 25 18.01 -40.33 19.02
C ALA A 25 18.45 -38.86 18.83
N PHE A 26 19.42 -38.62 17.96
CA PHE A 26 19.89 -37.27 17.64
C PHE A 26 18.79 -36.42 16.98
N SER A 27 18.04 -36.98 16.02
CA SER A 27 16.96 -36.27 15.34
C SER A 27 15.82 -35.93 16.30
N LEU A 28 15.46 -36.84 17.20
CA LEU A 28 14.46 -36.59 18.25
C LEU A 28 14.90 -35.48 19.23
N LEU A 29 16.18 -35.44 19.61
CA LEU A 29 16.72 -34.35 20.43
C LEU A 29 16.69 -33.00 19.71
N LYS A 30 17.04 -32.98 18.42
CA LYS A 30 16.93 -31.80 17.56
C LYS A 30 15.48 -31.30 17.47
N ILE A 31 14.54 -32.20 17.17
CA ILE A 31 13.10 -31.87 17.11
C ILE A 31 12.61 -31.33 18.45
N ARG A 32 13.00 -31.96 19.57
CA ARG A 32 12.65 -31.47 20.91
C ARG A 32 13.24 -30.10 21.20
N SER A 33 14.46 -29.82 20.74
CA SER A 33 15.10 -28.52 20.89
C SER A 33 14.37 -27.43 20.09
N TRP A 34 13.95 -27.76 18.87
CA TRP A 34 13.19 -26.86 17.99
C TRP A 34 11.79 -26.63 18.52
N TYR A 35 11.12 -27.68 19.00
CA TYR A 35 9.81 -27.56 19.62
C TYR A 35 9.85 -26.63 20.84
N ARG A 36 10.89 -26.71 21.67
CA ARG A 36 11.07 -25.76 22.79
C ARG A 36 11.31 -24.32 22.32
N HIS A 37 12.12 -24.11 21.28
CA HIS A 37 12.35 -22.77 20.73
C HIS A 37 11.09 -22.19 20.10
N MET A 38 10.34 -22.99 19.35
CA MET A 38 9.09 -22.59 18.74
C MET A 38 8.05 -22.29 19.82
N MET A 39 7.92 -23.12 20.86
CA MET A 39 7.03 -22.84 21.99
C MET A 39 7.46 -21.62 22.79
N ALA A 40 8.75 -21.31 22.90
CA ALA A 40 9.21 -20.07 23.52
C ALA A 40 8.79 -18.84 22.71
N GLN A 41 8.91 -18.90 21.38
CA GLN A 41 8.42 -17.85 20.47
C GLN A 41 6.88 -17.76 20.41
N GLN A 42 6.19 -18.88 20.62
CA GLN A 42 4.73 -18.93 20.64
C GLN A 42 4.16 -18.53 22.01
N ALA A 43 4.94 -18.69 23.08
CA ALA A 43 4.65 -18.20 24.43
C ALA A 43 4.88 -16.68 24.55
N GLU A 44 5.70 -16.10 23.68
CA GLU A 44 5.52 -14.71 23.21
C GLU A 44 4.26 -14.63 22.33
N GLN A 45 3.11 -15.03 22.87
CA GLN A 45 1.83 -14.63 22.31
C GLN A 45 1.88 -13.11 22.16
N PRO A 46 1.41 -12.55 21.02
CA PRO A 46 1.25 -11.11 20.92
C PRO A 46 0.44 -10.71 22.15
N SER A 47 1.04 -9.86 22.97
CA SER A 47 0.47 -9.55 24.28
C SER A 47 -1.00 -9.18 24.09
N ARG A 48 -1.90 -9.54 25.02
CA ARG A 48 -3.32 -9.16 24.91
C ARG A 48 -3.52 -7.67 24.59
N GLU A 49 -2.55 -6.86 25.01
CA GLU A 49 -2.41 -5.44 24.67
C GLU A 49 -2.11 -5.18 23.18
N GLU A 50 -1.18 -5.91 22.56
CA GLU A 50 -0.92 -5.84 21.11
C GLU A 50 -2.12 -6.30 20.28
N LEU A 51 -2.80 -7.36 20.71
CA LEU A 51 -4.04 -7.81 20.06
C LEU A 51 -5.13 -6.74 20.19
N GLY A 52 -5.26 -6.11 21.37
CA GLY A 52 -6.15 -4.98 21.61
C GLY A 52 -5.85 -3.79 20.70
N ARG A 53 -4.58 -3.38 20.61
CA ARG A 53 -4.14 -2.30 19.71
C ARG A 53 -4.41 -2.62 18.24
N MET A 54 -4.21 -3.88 17.81
CA MET A 54 -4.55 -4.28 16.44
C MET A 54 -6.07 -4.19 16.18
N THR A 55 -6.91 -4.58 17.15
CA THR A 55 -8.36 -4.45 16.99
C THR A 55 -8.85 -3.01 17.00
N GLU A 56 -8.22 -2.14 17.80
CA GLU A 56 -8.51 -0.69 17.80
C GLU A 56 -8.10 -0.06 16.46
N LEU A 57 -6.93 -0.39 15.94
CA LEU A 57 -6.47 0.09 14.63
C LEU A 57 -7.38 -0.41 13.50
N ALA A 58 -7.86 -1.65 13.58
CA ALA A 58 -8.82 -2.19 12.63
C ALA A 58 -10.16 -1.42 12.68
N ALA A 59 -10.66 -1.10 13.88
CA ALA A 59 -11.88 -0.31 14.05
C ALA A 59 -11.73 1.11 13.47
N VAL A 60 -10.59 1.77 13.69
CA VAL A 60 -10.29 3.10 13.11
C VAL A 60 -10.23 3.04 11.60
N LEU A 61 -9.63 2.00 11.01
CA LEU A 61 -9.60 1.81 9.56
C LEU A 61 -11.00 1.59 8.98
N GLU A 62 -11.84 0.80 9.66
CA GLU A 62 -13.23 0.56 9.27
C GLU A 62 -14.05 1.87 9.27
N GLU A 63 -13.85 2.72 10.29
CA GLU A 63 -14.50 4.02 10.39
C GLU A 63 -14.04 4.99 9.27
N ARG A 64 -12.73 5.03 9.00
CA ARG A 64 -12.18 5.82 7.88
C ARG A 64 -12.71 5.35 6.54
N ARG A 65 -12.82 4.02 6.35
CA ARG A 65 -13.40 3.43 5.14
C ARG A 65 -14.85 3.88 4.95
N ARG A 66 -15.69 3.77 5.98
CA ARG A 66 -17.09 4.22 5.92
C ARG A 66 -17.22 5.70 5.58
N ASN A 67 -16.39 6.54 6.21
CA ASN A 67 -16.43 7.99 5.96
C ASN A 67 -16.04 8.34 4.52
N VAL A 68 -15.08 7.61 3.93
CA VAL A 68 -14.73 7.75 2.51
C VAL A 68 -15.87 7.26 1.61
N GLU A 69 -16.49 6.13 1.93
CA GLU A 69 -17.64 5.61 1.19
C GLU A 69 -18.82 6.61 1.21
N GLU A 70 -19.12 7.19 2.38
CA GLU A 70 -20.14 8.23 2.52
C GLU A 70 -19.82 9.48 1.67
N LEU A 71 -18.57 9.96 1.72
CA LEU A 71 -18.16 11.10 0.91
C LEU A 71 -18.28 10.83 -0.59
N LEU A 72 -17.89 9.63 -1.04
CA LEU A 72 -18.02 9.21 -2.44
C LEU A 72 -19.49 9.20 -2.87
N THR A 73 -20.40 8.69 -2.03
CA THR A 73 -21.84 8.69 -2.36
C THR A 73 -22.41 10.11 -2.44
N LEU A 74 -21.98 11.02 -1.58
CA LEU A 74 -22.38 12.44 -1.64
C LEU A 74 -21.84 13.12 -2.90
N MET A 75 -20.61 12.82 -3.30
CA MET A 75 -20.03 13.34 -4.53
C MET A 75 -20.75 12.80 -5.77
N ASP A 76 -21.11 11.51 -5.79
CA ASP A 76 -21.85 10.89 -6.90
C ASP A 76 -23.27 11.46 -7.04
N GLN A 77 -23.94 11.71 -5.90
CA GLN A 77 -25.23 12.41 -5.89
C GLN A 77 -25.12 13.84 -6.44
N LYS A 78 -24.08 14.59 -6.05
CA LYS A 78 -23.85 15.94 -6.58
C LYS A 78 -23.50 15.91 -8.07
N ALA A 79 -22.67 14.97 -8.51
CA ALA A 79 -22.30 14.81 -9.92
C ALA A 79 -23.52 14.48 -10.77
N SER A 80 -24.36 13.54 -10.34
CA SER A 80 -25.59 13.20 -11.06
C SER A 80 -26.63 14.33 -11.03
N ALA A 81 -26.71 15.13 -9.96
CA ALA A 81 -27.56 16.32 -9.89
C ALA A 81 -27.10 17.41 -10.88
N LEU A 82 -25.79 17.69 -10.93
CA LEU A 82 -25.20 18.63 -11.89
C LEU A 82 -25.36 18.12 -13.33
N GLN A 83 -25.17 16.83 -13.58
CA GLN A 83 -25.39 16.22 -14.90
C GLN A 83 -26.87 16.37 -15.33
N LYS A 84 -27.83 16.18 -14.43
CA LYS A 84 -29.25 16.41 -14.71
C LYS A 84 -29.55 17.89 -15.00
N GLN A 85 -28.89 18.83 -14.31
CA GLN A 85 -29.02 20.26 -14.57
C GLN A 85 -28.44 20.63 -15.94
N LEU A 86 -27.26 20.12 -16.30
CA LEU A 86 -26.65 20.31 -17.62
C LEU A 86 -27.50 19.69 -18.73
N ALA A 87 -28.03 18.48 -18.52
CA ALA A 87 -28.93 17.84 -19.48
C ALA A 87 -30.19 18.69 -19.72
N ARG A 88 -30.79 19.27 -18.67
CA ARG A 88 -31.94 20.18 -18.80
C ARG A 88 -31.59 21.50 -19.47
N ALA A 89 -30.44 22.10 -19.14
CA ALA A 89 -29.96 23.33 -19.79
C ALA A 89 -29.65 23.13 -21.28
N SER A 90 -29.05 21.99 -21.65
CA SER A 90 -28.78 21.62 -23.04
C SER A 90 -30.05 21.32 -23.84
N ALA A 91 -31.10 20.77 -23.21
CA ALA A 91 -32.39 20.55 -23.84
C ALA A 91 -33.19 21.85 -24.03
N GLY A 92 -33.08 22.81 -23.09
CA GLY A 92 -33.72 24.13 -23.20
C GLY A 92 -33.06 25.07 -24.22
N SER A 93 -31.76 24.89 -24.49
CA SER A 93 -31.00 25.70 -25.46
C SER A 93 -31.28 25.36 -26.93
N LYS A 94 -32.05 24.32 -27.24
CA LYS A 94 -32.28 23.88 -28.63
C LYS A 94 -33.46 24.58 -29.33
N ALA A 95 -34.15 25.50 -28.64
CA ALA A 95 -35.36 26.16 -29.15
C ALA A 95 -35.17 27.61 -29.65
N TYR A 96 -33.98 28.21 -29.53
CA TYR A 96 -33.77 29.58 -30.01
C TYR A 96 -32.32 29.83 -30.45
N ALA A 97 -32.05 29.71 -31.76
CA ALA A 97 -31.26 30.68 -32.54
C ALA A 97 -31.00 30.15 -33.98
N PRO A 98 -31.28 30.95 -35.02
CA PRO A 98 -30.92 30.64 -36.40
C PRO A 98 -29.45 31.00 -36.71
N ALA A 99 -28.89 30.29 -37.70
CA ALA A 99 -27.78 30.64 -38.59
C ALA A 99 -26.71 31.68 -38.16
N GLY A 100 -25.45 31.22 -38.06
CA GLY A 100 -24.27 32.09 -38.20
C GLY A 100 -23.10 31.76 -37.26
N SER A 101 -22.04 31.14 -37.78
CA SER A 101 -20.72 30.92 -37.15
C SER A 101 -20.01 32.23 -36.74
N PRO A 102 -18.84 32.23 -36.05
CA PRO A 102 -18.10 31.13 -35.43
C PRO A 102 -17.71 31.35 -33.94
N SER A 103 -17.45 30.24 -33.25
CA SER A 103 -16.48 30.08 -32.15
C SER A 103 -16.29 31.26 -31.17
N TYR A 104 -17.09 31.26 -30.10
CA TYR A 104 -16.73 31.90 -28.83
C TYR A 104 -16.77 30.83 -27.74
N ALA A 105 -15.60 30.31 -27.37
CA ALA A 105 -15.43 29.42 -26.24
C ALA A 105 -15.72 30.19 -24.94
N PRO A 106 -16.69 29.78 -24.09
CA PRO A 106 -16.81 30.31 -22.75
C PRO A 106 -15.99 29.42 -21.80
N ALA A 107 -14.80 29.92 -21.46
CA ALA A 107 -14.02 29.63 -20.25
C ALA A 107 -14.18 28.22 -19.64
N ASP A 108 -13.35 27.30 -20.15
CA ASP A 108 -12.91 26.13 -19.40
C ASP A 108 -12.46 26.60 -18.02
N SER A 109 -13.21 26.22 -16.99
CA SER A 109 -12.68 26.17 -15.63
C SER A 109 -11.76 24.94 -15.62
N PRO A 110 -10.43 25.11 -15.61
CA PRO A 110 -9.53 23.97 -15.68
C PRO A 110 -9.81 23.07 -14.46
N PRO A 111 -9.91 21.75 -14.67
CA PRO A 111 -10.20 20.84 -13.59
C PRO A 111 -9.06 20.85 -12.56
N PRO A 112 -9.33 20.63 -11.25
CA PRO A 112 -8.39 20.90 -10.16
C PRO A 112 -7.08 20.11 -10.20
N TRP A 113 -6.93 19.16 -11.12
CA TRP A 113 -5.70 18.38 -11.34
C TRP A 113 -4.66 19.08 -12.23
N GLU A 114 -5.02 20.12 -12.99
CA GLU A 114 -4.04 20.90 -13.77
C GLU A 114 -3.19 21.85 -12.91
N ASN A 115 -3.69 22.26 -11.74
CA ASN A 115 -2.89 22.99 -10.75
C ASN A 115 -1.70 22.17 -10.22
N GLY A 116 -1.72 20.84 -10.38
CA GLY A 116 -0.60 19.99 -10.02
C GLY A 116 0.66 20.24 -10.88
N ALA A 117 0.50 20.60 -12.16
CA ALA A 117 1.64 20.87 -13.03
C ALA A 117 2.30 22.23 -12.70
N SER A 118 1.50 23.26 -12.46
CA SER A 118 1.99 24.57 -12.01
C SER A 118 2.61 24.48 -10.63
N LEU A 119 1.98 23.76 -9.68
CA LEU A 119 2.50 23.58 -8.34
C LEU A 119 3.82 22.79 -8.31
N ARG A 120 3.93 21.71 -9.11
CA ARG A 120 5.18 20.96 -9.26
C ARG A 120 6.31 21.84 -9.78
N SER A 121 6.04 22.64 -10.82
CA SER A 121 7.03 23.57 -11.37
C SER A 121 7.45 24.67 -10.37
N GLN A 122 6.51 25.11 -9.53
CA GLN A 122 6.75 26.13 -8.51
C GLN A 122 7.58 25.58 -7.34
N VAL A 123 7.29 24.34 -6.90
CA VAL A 123 8.09 23.61 -5.90
C VAL A 123 9.50 23.35 -6.42
N GLU A 124 9.65 22.92 -7.69
CA GLU A 124 10.97 22.69 -8.29
C GLU A 124 11.78 23.98 -8.40
N THR A 125 11.15 25.09 -8.80
CA THR A 125 11.82 26.40 -8.91
C THR A 125 12.31 26.89 -7.54
N LEU A 126 11.50 26.76 -6.49
CA LEU A 126 11.88 27.15 -5.13
C LEU A 126 12.97 26.22 -4.55
N TYR A 127 12.93 24.94 -4.88
CA TYR A 127 13.98 23.99 -4.49
C TYR A 127 15.33 24.32 -5.18
N ARG A 128 15.30 24.70 -6.46
CA ARG A 128 16.50 25.17 -7.20
C ARG A 128 17.05 26.50 -6.66
N GLN A 129 16.22 27.31 -6.02
CA GLN A 129 16.64 28.54 -5.32
C GLN A 129 17.26 28.25 -3.94
N GLY A 130 17.40 26.98 -3.53
CA GLY A 130 18.02 26.58 -2.27
C GLY A 130 17.11 26.68 -1.05
N CYS A 131 15.81 26.86 -1.23
CA CYS A 131 14.86 26.91 -0.12
C CYS A 131 14.67 25.51 0.49
N SER A 132 14.57 25.45 1.82
CA SER A 132 14.30 24.19 2.52
C SER A 132 12.86 23.72 2.26
N THR A 133 12.61 22.41 2.33
CA THR A 133 11.28 21.83 2.09
C THR A 133 10.22 22.36 3.07
N GLU A 134 10.63 22.77 4.28
CA GLU A 134 9.77 23.38 5.29
C GLU A 134 9.39 24.83 4.96
N GLU A 135 10.30 25.59 4.35
CA GLU A 135 10.02 26.96 3.89
C GLU A 135 9.12 26.95 2.65
N ILE A 136 9.30 25.97 1.77
CA ILE A 136 8.44 25.75 0.61
C ILE A 136 7.02 25.40 1.07
N ALA A 137 6.88 24.48 2.04
CA ALA A 137 5.60 24.13 2.65
C ALA A 137 4.90 25.35 3.28
N ARG A 138 5.65 26.19 4.01
CA ARG A 138 5.12 27.43 4.59
C ARG A 138 4.70 28.47 3.54
N ARG A 139 5.49 28.65 2.47
CA ARG A 139 5.21 29.63 1.41
C ARG A 139 4.03 29.23 0.52
N LEU A 140 3.88 27.93 0.25
CA LEU A 140 2.82 27.41 -0.60
C LEU A 140 1.57 26.99 0.20
N GLN A 141 1.61 27.09 1.54
CA GLN A 141 0.56 26.60 2.44
C GLN A 141 0.20 25.12 2.19
N LEU A 142 1.22 24.32 1.86
CA LEU A 142 1.07 22.90 1.57
C LEU A 142 1.64 22.06 2.71
N ASN A 143 1.11 20.84 2.84
CA ASN A 143 1.65 19.89 3.80
C ASN A 143 3.06 19.44 3.35
N LEU A 144 3.96 19.20 4.31
CA LEU A 144 5.33 18.74 4.05
C LEU A 144 5.33 17.45 3.21
N ALA A 145 4.35 16.56 3.44
CA ALA A 145 4.14 15.36 2.66
C ALA A 145 3.84 15.64 1.17
N GLU A 146 3.06 16.68 0.87
CA GLU A 146 2.69 17.05 -0.49
C GLU A 146 3.87 17.67 -1.25
N VAL A 147 4.68 18.49 -0.57
CA VAL A 147 5.92 19.06 -1.13
C VAL A 147 6.93 17.96 -1.44
N LYS A 148 7.09 16.98 -0.54
CA LYS A 148 7.98 15.83 -0.76
C LYS A 148 7.48 14.97 -1.92
N MET A 149 6.18 14.68 -1.98
CA MET A 149 5.58 13.94 -3.08
C MET A 149 5.71 14.68 -4.42
N ALA A 150 5.54 16.00 -4.45
CA ALA A 150 5.73 16.81 -5.65
C ALA A 150 7.17 16.76 -6.16
N LEU A 151 8.16 16.79 -5.25
CA LEU A 151 9.57 16.62 -5.58
C LEU A 151 9.89 15.21 -6.08
N ASP A 152 9.37 14.17 -5.43
CA ASP A 152 9.59 12.78 -5.84
C ASP A 152 8.98 12.49 -7.22
N LEU A 153 7.78 13.03 -7.49
CA LEU A 153 7.14 12.95 -8.81
C LEU A 153 7.90 13.74 -9.89
N SER A 154 8.53 14.86 -9.53
CA SER A 154 9.39 15.61 -10.47
C SER A 154 10.66 14.85 -10.86
N ARG A 155 11.25 14.09 -9.91
CA ARG A 155 12.43 13.25 -10.13
C ARG A 155 12.12 11.96 -10.87
N ALA A 156 10.91 11.43 -10.71
CA ALA A 156 10.48 10.19 -11.34
C ALA A 156 10.10 10.33 -12.83
N ARG A 157 10.16 11.53 -13.42
CA ARG A 157 9.92 11.72 -14.86
C ARG A 157 11.22 11.43 -15.64
N PRO A 158 11.31 10.32 -16.39
CA PRO A 158 12.36 10.15 -17.37
C PRO A 158 12.13 11.15 -18.50
N ARG A 159 13.21 11.77 -18.99
CA ARG A 159 13.19 12.66 -20.15
C ARG A 159 12.75 11.92 -21.41
#